data_AF-A0A0C9ULJ7-F1
#
_entry.id   AF-A0A0C9ULJ7-F1
#
_cell.length_a   1.000
_cell.length_b   1.000
_cell.length_c   1.000
_cell.angle_alpha   90.00
_cell.angle_beta   90.00
_cell.angle_gamma   90.00
#
_symmetry.space_group_name_H-M   'P 1'
#
loop_
_entity.id
_entity.type
_entity.pdbx_description
1 polymer ?
#
loop_
_entity_poly.entity_id
_entity_poly.type
_entity_poly.pdbx_seq_one_letter_code
_entity_poly.pdbx_strand_id
1 'polypeptide(L)'
;ALGAVASCKWVGLFTIATIGFSTIKQLWTLLGDLRVSPRLFIRHFIARAICLIVIPILFYMSMFQIHFMILQSSGDGDGFMSSEFQHTLSGRHMADTYADVGIGSQVTIRHWNTQGGYLHSHPHNYPGGSKQQQITLYPHRDSNNDWYIMNATNPDEGENPFDFKDKPFVPVTTGMRLKVHHVITEKRLHSHDVRPPVSEVEFQNEVSAYGFPGFMGDANDDWIIELVEGDWKDRQSMKRLRTLRTKFRLRHALTGCYLFSHKVKLPAWAYEQQEVTCNKNAVWANSLWFVETNIHPALPETAEKVNYRKPSFMTKFIELQRVMWTTNAGLTDRHAYDSRPSSWPRLSRGINFWVKDHRQIYLIGNPVVWWLSTAAVLGYFFVR
;
A
#
# COMPACT_ATOMS: atom_id res chain seq x y z
N ALA A 1 -18.29 -27.58 -5.92
CA ALA A 1 -17.80 -27.85 -4.55
C ALA A 1 -16.39 -27.32 -4.31
N LEU A 2 -15.36 -27.78 -5.05
CA LEU A 2 -13.96 -27.36 -4.80
C LEU A 2 -13.72 -25.85 -4.84
N GLY A 3 -14.24 -25.17 -5.87
CA GLY A 3 -14.15 -23.70 -5.95
C GLY A 3 -14.82 -23.00 -4.76
N ALA A 4 -15.97 -23.50 -4.30
CA ALA A 4 -16.67 -22.97 -3.13
C ALA A 4 -15.87 -23.15 -1.83
N VAL A 5 -15.29 -24.33 -1.64
CA VAL A 5 -14.44 -24.63 -0.46
C VAL A 5 -13.25 -23.67 -0.37
N ALA A 6 -12.58 -23.40 -1.50
CA ALA A 6 -11.50 -22.41 -1.55
C ALA A 6 -11.99 -20.96 -1.36
N SER A 7 -13.20 -20.64 -1.86
CA SER A 7 -13.81 -19.30 -1.74
C SER A 7 -14.27 -18.98 -0.32
N CYS A 8 -14.63 -19.99 0.48
CA CYS A 8 -14.99 -19.79 1.89
C CYS A 8 -13.77 -19.51 2.77
N LYS A 9 -12.70 -20.30 2.61
CA LYS A 9 -11.44 -20.13 3.36
C LYS A 9 -10.28 -20.83 2.67
N TRP A 10 -9.09 -20.25 2.73
CA TRP A 10 -7.89 -20.81 2.11
C TRP A 10 -7.44 -22.17 2.64
N VAL A 11 -7.92 -22.62 3.80
CA VAL A 11 -7.74 -24.02 4.24
C VAL A 11 -8.29 -25.02 3.22
N GLY A 12 -9.28 -24.59 2.42
CA GLY A 12 -9.82 -25.35 1.31
C GLY A 12 -8.83 -25.69 0.19
N LEU A 13 -7.71 -24.96 0.09
CA LEU A 13 -6.63 -25.28 -0.84
C LEU A 13 -5.98 -26.64 -0.50
N PHE A 14 -5.97 -27.06 0.77
CA PHE A 14 -5.48 -28.39 1.15
C PHE A 14 -6.40 -29.51 0.67
N THR A 15 -7.71 -29.28 0.61
CA THR A 15 -8.66 -30.22 -0.01
C THR A 15 -8.42 -30.34 -1.50
N ILE A 16 -8.18 -29.22 -2.18
CA ILE A 16 -7.80 -29.21 -3.61
C ILE A 16 -6.49 -29.96 -3.83
N ALA A 17 -5.47 -29.72 -3.00
CA ALA A 17 -4.19 -30.42 -3.08
C ALA A 17 -4.36 -31.94 -2.89
N THR A 18 -5.14 -32.37 -1.89
CA THR A 18 -5.41 -33.80 -1.63
C THR A 18 -6.07 -34.48 -2.81
N ILE A 19 -7.10 -33.85 -3.40
CA ILE A 19 -7.75 -34.36 -4.62
C ILE A 19 -6.79 -34.32 -5.81
N GLY A 20 -5.94 -33.30 -5.90
CA GLY A 20 -4.88 -33.18 -6.89
C GLY A 20 -3.90 -34.36 -6.85
N PHE A 21 -3.39 -34.71 -5.68
CA PHE A 21 -2.51 -35.88 -5.50
C PHE A 21 -3.19 -37.19 -5.90
N SER A 22 -4.45 -37.40 -5.48
CA SER A 22 -5.23 -38.57 -5.91
C SER A 22 -5.40 -38.61 -7.43
N THR A 23 -5.66 -37.45 -8.04
CA THR A 23 -5.83 -37.31 -9.49
C THR A 23 -4.54 -37.60 -10.24
N ILE A 24 -3.39 -37.11 -9.75
CA ILE A 24 -2.07 -37.40 -10.32
C ILE A 24 -1.80 -38.90 -10.24
N LYS A 25 -2.07 -39.55 -9.10
CA LYS A 25 -1.93 -41.00 -8.97
C LYS A 25 -2.82 -41.75 -9.97
N GLN A 26 -4.07 -41.33 -10.16
CA GLN A 26 -4.98 -41.94 -11.13
C GLN A 26 -4.48 -41.77 -12.58
N LEU A 27 -3.97 -40.60 -12.92
CA LEU A 27 -3.40 -40.34 -14.23
C LEU A 27 -2.14 -41.18 -14.46
N TRP A 28 -1.29 -41.33 -13.44
CA TRP A 28 -0.14 -42.22 -13.48
C TRP A 28 -0.54 -43.68 -13.74
N THR A 29 -1.55 -44.19 -13.04
CA THR A 29 -2.05 -45.56 -13.27
C THR A 29 -2.67 -45.73 -14.64
N LEU A 30 -3.39 -44.72 -15.16
CA LEU A 30 -3.95 -44.75 -16.51
C LEU A 30 -2.88 -44.71 -17.60
N LEU A 31 -1.77 -44.01 -17.35
CA LEU A 31 -0.64 -43.96 -18.28
C LEU A 31 0.07 -45.32 -18.39
N GLY A 32 0.11 -46.09 -17.30
CA GLY A 32 0.68 -47.43 -17.27
C GLY A 32 -0.23 -48.53 -17.83
N ASP A 33 -1.51 -48.25 -18.09
CA ASP A 33 -2.46 -49.23 -18.64
C ASP A 33 -2.36 -49.28 -20.17
N LEU A 34 -1.77 -50.35 -20.70
CA LEU A 34 -1.61 -50.58 -22.14
C LEU A 34 -2.93 -50.70 -22.91
N ARG A 35 -4.07 -50.88 -22.21
CA ARG A 35 -5.40 -50.91 -22.84
C ARG A 35 -5.92 -49.51 -23.16
N VAL A 36 -5.34 -48.47 -22.57
CA VAL A 36 -5.78 -47.08 -22.73
C VAL A 36 -5.05 -46.46 -23.92
N SER A 37 -5.79 -46.10 -24.96
CA SER A 37 -5.21 -45.37 -26.09
C SER A 37 -4.73 -43.97 -25.69
N PRO A 38 -3.68 -43.41 -26.32
CA PRO A 38 -3.19 -42.06 -26.02
C PRO A 38 -4.27 -40.98 -26.16
N ARG A 39 -5.18 -41.13 -27.13
CA ARG A 39 -6.32 -40.21 -27.31
C ARG A 39 -7.26 -40.25 -26.11
N LEU A 40 -7.55 -41.43 -25.57
CA LEU A 40 -8.40 -41.58 -24.38
C LEU A 40 -7.73 -40.99 -23.13
N PHE A 41 -6.42 -41.19 -22.98
CA PHE A 41 -5.64 -40.57 -21.90
C PHE A 41 -5.70 -39.03 -21.95
N ILE A 42 -5.48 -38.43 -23.13
CA ILE A 42 -5.57 -36.97 -23.32
C ILE A 42 -6.97 -36.45 -22.95
N ARG A 43 -8.04 -37.15 -23.36
CA ARG A 43 -9.41 -36.79 -22.97
C ARG A 43 -9.59 -36.83 -21.45
N HIS A 44 -9.07 -37.86 -20.79
CA HIS A 44 -9.09 -37.97 -19.33
C HIS A 44 -8.32 -36.86 -18.63
N PHE A 45 -7.17 -36.47 -19.17
CA PHE A 45 -6.34 -35.39 -18.65
C PHE A 45 -7.05 -34.03 -18.80
N ILE A 46 -7.53 -33.71 -20.01
CA ILE A 46 -8.23 -32.45 -20.28
C ILE A 46 -9.50 -32.34 -19.44
N ALA A 47 -10.30 -33.41 -19.35
CA ALA A 47 -11.51 -33.41 -18.53
C ALA A 47 -11.20 -33.10 -17.06
N ARG A 48 -10.15 -33.71 -16.50
CA ARG A 48 -9.70 -33.44 -15.13
C ARG A 48 -9.15 -32.02 -14.96
N ALA A 49 -8.37 -31.52 -15.91
CA ALA A 49 -7.87 -30.15 -15.88
C ALA A 49 -9.03 -29.13 -15.90
N ILE A 50 -10.02 -29.32 -16.76
CA ILE A 50 -11.20 -28.44 -16.81
C ILE A 50 -11.98 -28.52 -15.49
N CYS A 51 -12.33 -29.73 -15.03
CA CYS A 51 -13.20 -29.90 -13.87
C CYS A 51 -12.53 -29.59 -12.52
N LEU A 52 -11.22 -29.81 -12.39
CA LEU A 52 -10.50 -29.69 -11.12
C LEU A 52 -9.61 -28.44 -11.03
N ILE A 53 -9.38 -27.73 -12.14
CA ILE A 53 -8.59 -26.49 -12.16
C ILE A 53 -9.42 -25.33 -12.69
N VAL A 54 -9.89 -25.40 -13.94
CA VAL A 54 -10.55 -24.27 -14.60
C VAL A 54 -11.87 -23.91 -13.91
N ILE A 55 -12.77 -24.87 -13.70
CA ILE A 55 -14.07 -24.63 -13.05
C ILE A 55 -13.89 -24.07 -11.62
N PRO A 56 -13.05 -24.65 -10.74
CA PRO A 56 -12.79 -24.08 -9.42
C PRO A 56 -12.22 -22.66 -9.43
N ILE A 57 -11.27 -22.36 -10.33
CA ILE A 57 -10.69 -21.02 -10.47
C ILE A 57 -11.75 -20.01 -10.92
N LEU A 58 -12.54 -20.35 -11.94
CA LEU A 58 -13.61 -19.47 -12.43
C LEU A 58 -14.67 -19.21 -11.35
N PHE A 59 -15.01 -20.24 -10.57
CA PHE A 59 -15.92 -20.07 -9.44
C PHE A 59 -15.32 -19.15 -8.36
N TYR A 60 -14.05 -19.35 -8.02
CA TYR A 60 -13.36 -18.49 -7.04
C TYR A 60 -13.35 -17.03 -7.51
N MET A 61 -12.95 -16.79 -8.77
CA MET A 61 -12.94 -15.45 -9.35
C MET A 61 -14.34 -14.84 -9.43
N SER A 62 -15.38 -15.61 -9.75
CA SER A 62 -16.76 -15.10 -9.79
C SER A 62 -17.28 -14.70 -8.41
N MET A 63 -16.90 -15.40 -7.35
CA MET A 63 -17.21 -14.97 -5.97
C MET A 63 -16.56 -13.63 -5.64
N PHE A 64 -15.31 -13.39 -6.07
CA PHE A 64 -14.67 -12.08 -5.90
C PHE A 64 -15.31 -11.00 -6.76
N GLN A 65 -15.80 -11.33 -7.96
CA GLN A 65 -16.56 -10.39 -8.77
C GLN A 65 -17.86 -9.99 -8.06
N ILE A 66 -18.59 -10.94 -7.50
CA ILE A 66 -19.80 -10.68 -6.69
C ILE A 66 -19.45 -9.84 -5.46
N HIS A 67 -18.36 -10.18 -4.76
CA HIS A 67 -17.87 -9.42 -3.60
C HIS A 67 -17.64 -7.94 -3.95
N PHE A 68 -16.93 -7.65 -5.05
CA PHE A 68 -16.71 -6.28 -5.52
C PHE A 68 -17.98 -5.59 -6.03
N MET A 69 -18.97 -6.34 -6.53
CA MET A 69 -20.25 -5.78 -6.95
C MET A 69 -21.15 -5.42 -5.77
N ILE A 70 -21.05 -6.14 -4.65
CA ILE A 70 -21.84 -5.88 -3.44
C ILE A 70 -21.20 -4.76 -2.61
N LEU A 71 -19.88 -4.84 -2.38
CA LEU A 71 -19.16 -3.90 -1.53
C LEU A 71 -18.60 -2.74 -2.36
N GLN A 72 -19.49 -1.82 -2.72
CA GLN A 72 -19.13 -0.64 -3.51
C GLN A 72 -18.82 0.58 -2.65
N SER A 73 -19.11 0.58 -1.36
CA SER A 73 -18.91 1.76 -0.50
C SER A 73 -17.58 1.74 0.23
N SER A 74 -17.01 2.93 0.44
CA SER A 74 -15.83 3.14 1.28
C SER A 74 -16.14 2.84 2.76
N GLY A 75 -15.12 2.40 3.49
CA GLY A 75 -15.16 2.12 4.93
C GLY A 75 -13.74 1.92 5.45
N ASP A 76 -13.57 1.75 6.76
CA ASP A 76 -12.26 1.80 7.44
C ASP A 76 -11.21 0.80 6.90
N GLY A 77 -11.66 -0.29 6.28
CA GLY A 77 -10.78 -1.30 5.68
C GLY A 77 -10.22 -0.93 4.30
N ASP A 78 -10.67 0.16 3.67
CA ASP A 78 -10.21 0.54 2.33
C ASP A 78 -8.76 1.06 2.31
N GLY A 79 -8.24 1.52 3.46
CA GLY A 79 -6.88 2.02 3.64
C GLY A 79 -5.77 1.00 3.34
N PHE A 80 -6.08 -0.30 3.27
CA PHE A 80 -5.13 -1.33 2.86
C PHE A 80 -4.93 -1.42 1.35
N MET A 81 -5.85 -0.85 0.57
CA MET A 81 -5.86 -0.90 -0.89
C MET A 81 -5.16 0.32 -1.50
N SER A 82 -4.76 0.21 -2.76
CA SER A 82 -4.22 1.32 -3.56
C SER A 82 -5.25 2.43 -3.77
N SER A 83 -4.77 3.65 -4.04
CA SER A 83 -5.65 4.78 -4.36
C SER A 83 -6.51 4.49 -5.60
N GLU A 84 -5.96 3.82 -6.61
CA GLU A 84 -6.70 3.38 -7.81
C GLU A 84 -7.88 2.48 -7.46
N PHE A 85 -7.67 1.53 -6.53
CA PHE A 85 -8.71 0.62 -6.06
C PHE A 85 -9.76 1.38 -5.24
N GLN A 86 -9.33 2.21 -4.28
CA GLN A 86 -10.22 3.02 -3.44
C GLN A 86 -11.12 3.92 -4.29
N HIS A 87 -10.61 4.46 -5.40
CA HIS A 87 -11.38 5.24 -6.36
C HIS A 87 -12.47 4.47 -7.12
N THR A 88 -12.52 3.14 -6.98
CA THR A 88 -13.66 2.33 -7.46
C THR A 88 -14.81 2.28 -6.47
N LEU A 89 -14.60 2.70 -5.22
CA LEU A 89 -15.59 2.75 -4.16
C LEU A 89 -16.32 4.09 -4.14
N SER A 90 -17.62 4.09 -3.84
CA SER A 90 -18.40 5.29 -3.59
C SER A 90 -17.90 6.01 -2.34
N GLY A 91 -17.85 7.34 -2.41
CA GLY A 91 -17.36 8.22 -1.34
C GLY A 91 -15.88 8.62 -1.46
N ARG A 92 -15.10 7.97 -2.32
CA ARG A 92 -13.67 8.30 -2.57
C ARG A 92 -13.45 8.99 -3.91
N HIS A 93 -14.36 9.88 -4.31
CA HIS A 93 -14.22 10.62 -5.56
C HIS A 93 -13.20 11.76 -5.42
N MET A 94 -12.54 12.10 -6.52
CA MET A 94 -11.64 13.26 -6.64
C MET A 94 -12.00 13.98 -7.93
N ALA A 95 -12.01 15.30 -7.89
CA ALA A 95 -12.16 16.11 -9.09
C ALA A 95 -10.95 15.91 -10.02
N ASP A 96 -11.17 16.10 -11.31
CA ASP A 96 -10.10 16.07 -12.29
C ASP A 96 -9.11 17.21 -12.01
N THR A 97 -7.82 16.89 -12.06
CA THR A 97 -6.73 17.78 -11.66
C THR A 97 -5.76 18.00 -12.81
N TYR A 98 -5.07 19.14 -12.85
CA TYR A 98 -4.18 19.45 -13.97
C TYR A 98 -3.03 18.44 -14.09
N ALA A 99 -2.78 17.99 -15.31
CA ALA A 99 -1.80 16.95 -15.59
C ALA A 99 -0.36 17.42 -15.40
N ASP A 100 -0.01 18.59 -15.92
CA ASP A 100 1.34 19.14 -15.88
C ASP A 100 1.59 19.90 -14.57
N VAL A 101 2.63 19.50 -13.84
CA VAL A 101 3.06 20.19 -12.61
C VAL A 101 4.19 21.17 -12.93
N GLY A 102 4.05 22.41 -12.49
CA GLY A 102 5.00 23.49 -12.74
C GLY A 102 5.48 24.16 -11.46
N ILE A 103 6.44 25.07 -11.63
CA ILE A 103 6.82 26.01 -10.57
C ILE A 103 5.61 26.90 -10.27
N GLY A 104 5.27 27.06 -8.99
CA GLY A 104 4.09 27.77 -8.51
C GLY A 104 2.83 26.93 -8.41
N SER A 105 2.88 25.64 -8.79
CA SER A 105 1.77 24.72 -8.58
C SER A 105 1.54 24.45 -7.09
N GLN A 106 0.27 24.48 -6.67
CA GLN A 106 -0.19 23.91 -5.41
C GLN A 106 -0.47 22.42 -5.62
N VAL A 107 0.21 21.57 -4.86
CA VAL A 107 0.17 20.12 -5.02
C VAL A 107 -0.04 19.40 -3.70
N THR A 108 -0.62 18.20 -3.77
CA THR A 108 -0.54 17.23 -2.69
C THR A 108 0.43 16.11 -3.09
N ILE A 109 1.37 15.79 -2.20
CA ILE A 109 2.41 14.79 -2.45
C ILE A 109 2.08 13.56 -1.62
N ARG A 110 2.07 12.37 -2.24
CA ARG A 110 1.74 11.11 -1.58
C ARG A 110 2.91 10.14 -1.66
N HIS A 111 3.16 9.41 -0.58
CA HIS A 111 4.18 8.37 -0.57
C HIS A 111 3.69 7.12 -1.32
N TRP A 112 4.55 6.55 -2.16
CA TRP A 112 4.16 5.43 -3.03
C TRP A 112 4.04 4.10 -2.29
N ASN A 113 5.04 3.76 -1.45
CA ASN A 113 5.15 2.39 -0.93
C ASN A 113 4.44 2.14 0.40
N THR A 114 4.09 3.21 1.13
CA THR A 114 3.34 3.09 2.39
C THR A 114 1.94 3.63 2.22
N GLN A 115 1.01 3.05 2.98
CA GLN A 115 -0.33 3.61 3.15
C GLN A 115 -0.37 4.78 4.15
N GLY A 116 0.79 5.33 4.55
CA GLY A 116 0.90 6.52 5.39
C GLY A 116 0.27 7.77 4.80
N GLY A 117 0.10 7.82 3.48
CA GLY A 117 -0.68 8.85 2.82
C GLY A 117 0.14 10.05 2.37
N TYR A 118 -0.36 11.24 2.71
CA TYR A 118 0.11 12.52 2.20
C TYR A 118 1.24 13.09 3.05
N LEU A 119 2.19 13.75 2.40
CA LEU A 119 3.12 14.64 3.07
C LEU A 119 2.31 15.73 3.78
N HIS A 120 2.43 15.78 5.10
CA HIS A 120 1.56 16.56 5.96
C HIS A 120 2.37 17.39 6.95
N SER A 121 1.87 18.57 7.30
CA SER A 121 2.44 19.38 8.37
C SER A 121 1.38 20.21 9.06
N HIS A 122 1.51 20.42 10.36
CA HIS A 122 0.55 21.17 11.18
C HIS A 122 1.32 21.92 12.28
N PRO A 123 0.74 22.92 12.97
CA PRO A 123 1.48 23.82 13.86
C PRO A 123 1.85 23.20 15.23
N HIS A 124 2.37 21.98 15.24
CA HIS A 124 2.99 21.34 16.40
C HIS A 124 4.47 21.06 16.11
N ASN A 125 5.29 21.20 17.14
CA ASN A 125 6.74 21.04 17.05
C ASN A 125 7.19 19.68 17.61
N TYR A 126 8.31 19.16 17.13
CA TYR A 126 8.92 17.97 17.72
C TYR A 126 9.26 18.21 19.21
N PRO A 127 9.01 17.26 20.11
CA PRO A 127 9.37 17.41 21.53
C PRO A 127 10.89 17.32 21.75
N GLY A 128 11.60 16.59 20.88
CA GLY A 128 13.04 16.44 20.84
C GLY A 128 13.65 16.96 19.52
N GLY A 129 14.90 16.60 19.26
CA GLY A 129 15.57 16.97 18.02
C GLY A 129 15.70 18.49 17.85
N SER A 130 15.30 19.00 16.68
CA SER A 130 15.39 20.42 16.34
C SER A 130 14.32 21.29 17.01
N LYS A 131 13.28 20.67 17.57
CA LYS A 131 12.07 21.35 18.08
C LYS A 131 11.38 22.23 17.04
N GLN A 132 11.60 21.97 15.76
CA GLN A 132 10.90 22.62 14.66
C GLN A 132 9.56 21.93 14.40
N GLN A 133 8.78 22.48 13.46
CA GLN A 133 7.45 21.96 13.14
C GLN A 133 7.54 20.57 12.52
N GLN A 134 6.61 19.71 12.93
CA GLN A 134 6.60 18.31 12.52
C GLN A 134 6.20 18.15 11.05
N ILE A 135 6.83 17.18 10.38
CA ILE A 135 6.42 16.71 9.07
C ILE A 135 6.17 15.22 9.17
N THR A 136 4.99 14.82 8.72
CA THR A 136 4.48 13.47 8.90
C THR A 136 3.84 12.95 7.63
N LEU A 137 3.43 11.69 7.67
CA LEU A 137 2.54 11.09 6.69
C LEU A 137 1.15 10.93 7.31
N TYR A 138 0.17 11.61 6.72
CA TYR A 138 -1.23 11.57 7.14
C TYR A 138 -2.12 10.87 6.09
N PRO A 139 -2.90 9.83 6.47
CA PRO A 139 -3.65 9.02 5.51
C PRO A 139 -4.92 9.68 4.95
N HIS A 140 -5.39 10.78 5.55
CA HIS A 140 -6.64 11.45 5.14
C HIS A 140 -6.37 12.74 4.37
N ARG A 141 -7.36 13.15 3.57
CA ARG A 141 -7.33 14.43 2.86
C ARG A 141 -7.56 15.56 3.84
N ASP A 142 -6.68 16.55 3.79
CA ASP A 142 -6.66 17.71 4.67
C ASP A 142 -6.01 18.88 3.91
N SER A 143 -6.39 20.12 4.21
CA SER A 143 -5.75 21.31 3.64
C SER A 143 -4.30 21.49 4.12
N ASN A 144 -3.92 20.86 5.23
CA ASN A 144 -2.54 20.74 5.71
C ASN A 144 -1.66 19.78 4.87
N ASN A 145 -2.22 19.20 3.80
CA ASN A 145 -1.48 18.38 2.85
C ASN A 145 -1.06 19.18 1.60
N ASP A 146 -1.42 20.46 1.52
CA ASP A 146 -1.18 21.29 0.35
C ASP A 146 0.20 21.96 0.42
N TRP A 147 0.95 21.86 -0.68
CA TRP A 147 2.29 22.40 -0.82
C TRP A 147 2.46 23.18 -2.12
N TYR A 148 3.13 24.32 -2.09
CA TYR A 148 3.61 25.01 -3.28
C TYR A 148 4.98 24.47 -3.71
N ILE A 149 5.16 24.27 -5.00
CA ILE A 149 6.45 23.96 -5.61
C ILE A 149 7.14 25.26 -6.02
N MET A 150 8.17 25.67 -5.31
CA MET A 150 8.93 26.90 -5.61
C MET A 150 10.27 26.59 -6.27
N ASN A 151 10.77 27.53 -7.07
CA ASN A 151 12.12 27.43 -7.63
C ASN A 151 13.15 27.85 -6.56
N ALA A 152 14.18 27.04 -6.36
CA ALA A 152 15.26 27.38 -5.43
C ALA A 152 16.37 28.24 -6.07
N THR A 153 16.47 28.26 -7.41
CA THR A 153 17.62 28.84 -8.14
C THR A 153 17.46 30.34 -8.41
N ASN A 154 16.22 30.80 -8.64
CA ASN A 154 15.90 32.21 -8.78
C ASN A 154 15.05 32.64 -7.58
N PRO A 155 15.64 33.19 -6.52
CA PRO A 155 14.88 34.05 -5.63
C PRO A 155 14.54 35.30 -6.45
N ASP A 156 13.31 35.44 -6.94
CA ASP A 156 12.88 36.71 -7.51
C ASP A 156 12.89 37.75 -6.37
N GLU A 157 14.01 38.46 -6.21
CA GLU A 157 14.32 39.35 -5.08
C GLU A 157 13.46 40.63 -4.99
N GLY A 158 12.29 40.68 -5.63
CA GLY A 158 11.44 41.87 -5.62
C GLY A 158 9.97 41.68 -5.96
N GLU A 159 9.51 40.45 -6.22
CA GLU A 159 8.11 40.14 -6.52
C GLU A 159 7.53 39.21 -5.47
N ASN A 160 6.21 39.28 -5.26
CA ASN A 160 5.53 38.38 -4.34
C ASN A 160 5.78 36.92 -4.83
N PRO A 161 6.49 36.06 -4.05
CA PRO A 161 6.95 34.75 -4.52
C PRO A 161 5.81 33.76 -4.78
N PHE A 162 4.56 34.19 -4.59
CA PHE A 162 3.33 33.43 -4.78
C PHE A 162 2.51 33.91 -5.99
N ASP A 163 2.89 35.00 -6.65
CA ASP A 163 2.17 35.50 -7.82
C ASP A 163 2.71 34.84 -9.10
N PHE A 164 2.13 33.68 -9.41
CA PHE A 164 2.41 32.93 -10.63
C PHE A 164 1.38 33.17 -11.72
N LYS A 165 0.40 34.06 -11.50
CA LYS A 165 -0.72 34.23 -12.45
C LYS A 165 -0.25 34.84 -13.77
N ASP A 166 0.66 35.79 -13.69
CA ASP A 166 1.18 36.55 -14.84
C ASP A 166 2.52 36.00 -15.37
N LYS A 167 3.08 34.98 -14.71
CA LYS A 167 4.34 34.33 -15.11
C LYS A 167 4.10 33.18 -16.08
N PRO A 168 4.99 32.94 -17.05
CA PRO A 168 4.87 31.80 -17.95
C PRO A 168 4.99 30.48 -17.16
N PHE A 169 4.17 29.50 -17.51
CA PHE A 169 4.21 28.18 -16.90
C PHE A 169 5.56 27.49 -17.17
N VAL A 170 6.30 27.19 -16.10
CA VAL A 170 7.57 26.45 -16.16
C VAL A 170 7.35 25.02 -15.65
N PRO A 171 7.37 23.99 -16.53
CA PRO A 171 7.17 22.61 -16.10
C PRO A 171 8.34 22.10 -15.26
N VAL A 172 8.04 21.32 -14.23
CA VAL A 172 9.08 20.69 -13.41
C VAL A 172 9.72 19.52 -14.17
N THR A 173 11.04 19.54 -14.28
CA THR A 173 11.84 18.51 -14.96
C THR A 173 12.90 17.94 -14.01
N THR A 174 13.45 16.79 -14.36
CA THR A 174 14.48 16.12 -13.53
C THR A 174 15.72 17.00 -13.37
N GLY A 175 16.31 17.02 -12.18
CA GLY A 175 17.50 17.81 -11.84
C GLY A 175 17.22 19.25 -11.41
N MET A 176 15.97 19.73 -11.48
CA MET A 176 15.61 21.04 -10.95
C MET A 176 15.74 21.10 -9.43
N ARG A 177 16.23 22.22 -8.89
CA ARG A 177 16.27 22.52 -7.46
C ARG A 177 14.98 23.24 -7.06
N LEU A 178 14.26 22.65 -6.12
CA LEU A 178 12.94 23.08 -5.69
C LEU A 178 12.94 23.33 -4.18
N LYS A 179 12.12 24.29 -3.74
CA LYS A 179 11.69 24.41 -2.35
C LYS A 179 10.23 23.99 -2.26
N VAL A 180 9.91 23.12 -1.31
CA VAL A 180 8.53 22.64 -1.10
C VAL A 180 7.97 23.44 0.08
N HIS A 181 6.98 24.30 -0.19
CA HIS A 181 6.48 25.28 0.76
C HIS A 181 5.06 24.91 1.22
N HIS A 182 4.85 24.81 2.52
CA HIS A 182 3.57 24.45 3.11
C HIS A 182 2.61 25.64 3.06
N VAL A 183 1.43 25.45 2.47
CA VAL A 183 0.48 26.54 2.18
C VAL A 183 0.00 27.22 3.47
N ILE A 184 -0.39 26.44 4.49
CA ILE A 184 -1.07 26.99 5.68
C ILE A 184 -0.10 27.63 6.66
N THR A 185 1.05 26.99 6.94
CA THR A 185 1.98 27.49 7.96
C THR A 185 3.12 28.32 7.37
N GLU A 186 3.16 28.48 6.05
CA GLU A 186 4.18 29.20 5.30
C GLU A 186 5.64 28.76 5.57
N LYS A 187 5.82 27.50 5.98
CA LYS A 187 7.14 26.91 6.26
C LYS A 187 7.60 26.03 5.11
N ARG A 188 8.89 25.74 5.04
CA ARG A 188 9.51 24.94 3.98
C ARG A 188 9.88 23.57 4.48
N LEU A 189 9.79 22.58 3.60
CA LEU A 189 10.32 21.25 3.83
C LEU A 189 11.84 21.35 4.01
N HIS A 190 12.30 21.04 5.21
CA HIS A 190 13.67 21.26 5.66
C HIS A 190 14.29 19.95 6.14
N SER A 191 15.59 19.79 5.93
CA SER A 191 16.35 18.70 6.58
C SER A 191 17.71 19.19 7.06
N HIS A 192 18.08 18.72 8.24
CA HIS A 192 19.33 19.08 8.91
C HIS A 192 20.02 17.85 9.48
N ASP A 193 21.23 17.98 10.01
CA ASP A 193 21.96 16.87 10.63
C ASP A 193 21.53 16.62 12.09
N VAL A 194 20.23 16.40 12.27
CA VAL A 194 19.61 16.02 13.56
C VAL A 194 18.95 14.66 13.37
N ARG A 195 19.00 13.80 14.39
CA ARG A 195 18.39 12.47 14.34
C ARG A 195 16.87 12.56 14.44
N PRO A 196 16.14 11.73 13.67
CA PRO A 196 14.69 11.69 13.77
C PRO A 196 14.27 11.07 15.12
N PRO A 197 13.06 11.38 15.61
CA PRO A 197 12.65 11.11 16.98
C PRO A 197 12.39 9.63 17.30
N VAL A 198 12.15 8.78 16.31
CA VAL A 198 11.90 7.34 16.53
C VAL A 198 13.00 6.49 15.89
N SER A 199 13.34 6.77 14.64
CA SER A 199 14.31 5.97 13.89
C SER A 199 15.75 6.48 14.07
N GLU A 200 16.30 6.34 15.27
CA GLU A 200 17.63 6.85 15.67
C GLU A 200 18.82 6.10 15.00
N VAL A 201 18.87 6.05 13.67
CA VAL A 201 19.95 5.44 12.87
C VAL A 201 20.83 6.50 12.22
N GLU A 202 22.14 6.23 12.13
CA GLU A 202 23.16 7.21 11.70
C GLU A 202 23.01 7.75 10.27
N PHE A 203 22.31 7.01 9.40
CA PHE A 203 22.07 7.39 8.01
C PHE A 203 20.70 8.04 7.79
N GLN A 204 19.90 8.23 8.85
CA GLN A 204 18.63 8.94 8.79
C GLN A 204 18.69 10.25 9.57
N ASN A 205 18.15 11.27 8.94
CA ASN A 205 18.06 12.62 9.48
C ASN A 205 16.59 13.03 9.59
N GLU A 206 16.30 13.87 10.57
CA GLU A 206 15.00 14.49 10.79
C GLU A 206 14.62 15.36 9.59
N VAL A 207 13.33 15.31 9.24
CA VAL A 207 12.70 16.23 8.30
C VAL A 207 11.65 17.03 9.05
N SER A 208 11.72 18.34 8.91
CA SER A 208 10.93 19.31 9.66
C SER A 208 10.43 20.42 8.74
N ALA A 209 9.44 21.19 9.20
CA ALA A 209 9.03 22.40 8.51
C ALA A 209 9.68 23.61 9.19
N TYR A 210 10.50 24.35 8.44
CA TYR A 210 11.27 25.49 8.97
C TYR A 210 11.00 26.79 8.20
N GLY A 211 11.29 27.91 8.85
CA GLY A 211 11.09 29.26 8.33
C GLY A 211 9.86 29.97 8.89
N PHE A 212 9.63 31.16 8.33
CA PHE A 212 8.55 32.07 8.72
C PHE A 212 8.02 32.81 7.46
N PRO A 213 6.82 33.43 7.54
CA PRO A 213 6.29 34.28 6.48
C PRO A 213 7.32 35.32 6.01
N GLY A 214 7.58 35.37 4.71
CA GLY A 214 8.57 36.29 4.11
C GLY A 214 10.04 35.87 4.26
N PHE A 215 10.37 34.78 4.97
CA PHE A 215 11.71 34.19 4.92
C PHE A 215 11.93 33.59 3.54
N MET A 216 13.08 33.81 2.87
CA MET A 216 13.33 33.21 1.55
C MET A 216 13.73 31.73 1.61
N GLY A 217 13.99 31.21 2.80
CA GLY A 217 14.55 29.87 3.01
C GLY A 217 16.08 29.87 2.93
N ASP A 218 16.71 28.86 3.50
CA ASP A 218 18.14 28.62 3.40
C ASP A 218 18.45 27.49 2.39
N ALA A 219 19.71 27.04 2.33
CA ALA A 219 20.14 25.97 1.45
C ALA A 219 19.77 24.55 1.94
N ASN A 220 19.32 24.41 3.19
CA ASN A 220 18.78 23.15 3.75
C ASN A 220 17.28 22.96 3.42
N ASP A 221 16.66 23.95 2.76
CA ASP A 221 15.30 23.84 2.21
C ASP A 221 15.29 23.32 0.76
N ASP A 222 16.47 23.10 0.17
CA ASP A 222 16.61 22.79 -1.25
C ASP A 222 16.55 21.28 -1.52
N TRP A 223 15.63 20.91 -2.40
CA TRP A 223 15.43 19.54 -2.86
C TRP A 223 15.60 19.43 -4.37
N ILE A 224 16.45 18.52 -4.80
CA ILE A 224 16.63 18.17 -6.21
C ILE A 224 15.61 17.09 -6.55
N ILE A 225 14.76 17.36 -7.54
CA ILE A 225 13.79 16.38 -8.01
C ILE A 225 14.44 15.41 -9.00
N GLU A 226 14.23 14.11 -8.79
CA GLU A 226 14.68 13.04 -9.67
C GLU A 226 13.47 12.26 -10.18
N LEU A 227 13.13 12.38 -11.46
CA LEU A 227 12.04 11.62 -12.06
C LEU A 227 12.52 10.18 -12.31
N VAL A 228 11.81 9.19 -11.76
CA VAL A 228 12.24 7.78 -11.77
C VAL A 228 11.45 6.94 -12.75
N GLU A 229 10.12 7.03 -12.68
CA GLU A 229 9.22 6.20 -13.47
C GLU A 229 8.07 7.07 -13.98
N GLY A 230 7.78 6.95 -15.27
CA GLY A 230 6.61 7.55 -15.91
C GLY A 230 5.66 6.48 -16.43
N ASP A 231 4.43 6.89 -16.70
CA ASP A 231 3.40 6.05 -17.31
C ASP A 231 3.69 5.85 -18.80
N TRP A 232 3.75 4.59 -19.24
CA TRP A 232 3.98 4.23 -20.63
C TRP A 232 2.92 4.79 -21.61
N LYS A 233 1.68 5.04 -21.13
CA LYS A 233 0.63 5.68 -21.94
C LYS A 233 0.83 7.19 -22.09
N ASP A 234 1.61 7.78 -21.20
CA ASP A 234 1.87 9.22 -21.15
C ASP A 234 3.38 9.46 -21.27
N ARG A 235 3.87 9.53 -22.52
CA ARG A 235 5.30 9.73 -22.79
C ARG A 235 5.86 11.02 -22.20
N GLN A 236 5.02 12.02 -21.89
CA GLN A 236 5.48 13.26 -21.29
C GLN A 236 5.83 13.07 -19.81
N SER A 237 5.23 12.10 -19.13
CA SER A 237 5.50 11.79 -17.72
C SER A 237 6.95 11.31 -17.45
N MET A 238 7.66 10.89 -18.50
CA MET A 238 9.10 10.57 -18.47
C MET A 238 9.99 11.80 -18.61
N LYS A 239 9.47 12.89 -19.19
CA LYS A 239 10.24 14.13 -19.49
C LYS A 239 10.01 15.21 -18.43
N ARG A 240 8.79 15.30 -17.90
CA ARG A 240 8.36 16.30 -16.92
C ARG A 240 7.44 15.68 -15.89
N LEU A 241 7.36 16.31 -14.72
CA LEU A 241 6.53 15.88 -13.61
C LEU A 241 5.04 15.99 -13.99
N ARG A 242 4.34 14.86 -13.98
CA ARG A 242 2.90 14.80 -14.25
C ARG A 242 2.13 14.12 -13.13
N THR A 243 1.04 14.75 -12.73
CA THR A 243 0.12 14.31 -11.67
C THR A 243 -0.35 12.88 -11.93
N LEU A 244 -0.28 11.99 -10.92
CA LEU A 244 -0.64 10.56 -10.99
C LEU A 244 0.13 9.69 -12.00
N ARG A 245 1.07 10.25 -12.77
CA ARG A 245 1.74 9.55 -13.87
C ARG A 245 3.23 9.41 -13.65
N THR A 246 3.84 10.32 -12.90
CA THR A 246 5.27 10.33 -12.62
C THR A 246 5.53 9.99 -11.15
N LYS A 247 6.39 8.98 -10.92
CA LYS A 247 7.01 8.71 -9.63
C LYS A 247 8.38 9.37 -9.60
N PHE A 248 8.65 10.09 -8.54
CA PHE A 248 9.89 10.85 -8.36
C PHE A 248 10.48 10.62 -6.97
N ARG A 249 11.73 11.03 -6.81
CA ARG A 249 12.45 11.10 -5.53
C ARG A 249 12.86 12.54 -5.30
N LEU A 250 12.95 12.94 -4.03
CA LEU A 250 13.48 14.25 -3.64
C LEU A 250 14.81 14.01 -2.94
N ARG A 251 15.90 14.50 -3.53
CA ARG A 251 17.25 14.44 -2.95
C ARG A 251 17.58 15.77 -2.30
N HIS A 252 17.87 15.77 -1.02
CA HIS A 252 18.30 16.97 -0.30
C HIS A 252 19.63 17.48 -0.88
N ALA A 253 19.71 18.77 -1.22
CA ALA A 253 20.80 19.31 -2.01
C ALA A 253 22.16 19.27 -1.29
N LEU A 254 22.18 19.53 0.02
CA LEU A 254 23.42 19.63 0.81
C LEU A 254 23.91 18.28 1.32
N THR A 255 23.02 17.47 1.89
CA THR A 255 23.39 16.19 2.54
C THR A 255 23.31 14.99 1.60
N GLY A 256 22.69 15.14 0.42
CA GLY A 256 22.50 14.07 -0.56
C GLY A 256 21.54 12.96 -0.13
N CYS A 257 20.88 13.09 1.03
CA CYS A 257 19.89 12.12 1.49
C CYS A 257 18.59 12.24 0.69
N TYR A 258 17.78 11.19 0.71
CA TYR A 258 16.49 11.17 0.03
C TYR A 258 15.35 11.29 1.01
N LEU A 259 14.32 12.06 0.64
CA LEU A 259 13.05 12.09 1.38
C LEU A 259 12.47 10.68 1.43
N PHE A 260 12.24 10.21 2.65
CA PHE A 260 12.01 8.80 2.94
C PHE A 260 10.89 8.65 3.96
N SER A 261 10.06 7.62 3.78
CA SER A 261 9.10 7.21 4.78
C SER A 261 8.95 5.69 4.84
N HIS A 262 8.38 5.20 5.94
CA HIS A 262 8.27 3.79 6.25
C HIS A 262 7.11 3.53 7.22
N LYS A 263 6.84 2.26 7.53
CA LYS A 263 5.65 1.85 8.31
C LYS A 263 5.74 2.15 9.81
N VAL A 264 6.69 2.97 10.26
CA VAL A 264 6.84 3.37 11.66
C VAL A 264 5.98 4.60 11.91
N LYS A 265 5.19 4.53 12.96
CA LYS A 265 4.36 5.63 13.44
C LYS A 265 5.11 6.40 14.52
N LEU A 266 4.91 7.71 14.52
CA LEU A 266 5.32 8.57 15.62
C LEU A 266 4.43 8.31 16.85
N PRO A 267 4.90 8.62 18.07
CA PRO A 267 4.12 8.44 19.29
C PRO A 267 2.89 9.37 19.38
N ALA A 268 2.15 9.26 20.48
CA ALA A 268 0.89 10.00 20.71
C ALA A 268 1.02 11.53 20.56
N TRP A 269 2.20 12.11 20.80
CA TRP A 269 2.45 13.55 20.61
C TRP A 269 2.35 14.01 19.14
N ALA A 270 2.39 13.08 18.19
CA ALA A 270 2.21 13.30 16.74
C ALA A 270 1.01 12.51 16.18
N TYR A 271 0.00 12.25 17.03
CA TYR A 271 -1.27 11.66 16.60
C TYR A 271 -1.13 10.30 15.89
N GLU A 272 -0.08 9.53 16.19
CA GLU A 272 0.19 8.23 15.55
C GLU A 272 0.33 8.28 14.02
N GLN A 273 0.72 9.44 13.49
CA GLN A 273 1.02 9.63 12.07
C GLN A 273 2.35 8.98 11.71
N GLN A 274 2.59 8.69 10.42
CA GLN A 274 3.80 8.01 9.99
C GLN A 274 5.01 8.97 9.93
N GLU A 275 6.19 8.45 10.26
CA GLU A 275 7.43 9.24 10.30
C GLU A 275 7.96 9.56 8.88
N VAL A 276 8.39 10.80 8.68
CA VAL A 276 9.08 11.27 7.48
C VAL A 276 10.51 11.67 7.85
N THR A 277 11.48 11.18 7.10
CA THR A 277 12.92 11.38 7.36
C THR A 277 13.66 11.64 6.05
N CYS A 278 14.94 12.00 6.16
CA CYS A 278 15.86 12.07 5.04
C CYS A 278 16.94 11.00 5.20
N ASN A 279 16.95 10.01 4.32
CA ASN A 279 17.78 8.82 4.45
C ASN A 279 18.89 8.79 3.39
N LYS A 280 20.16 8.69 3.82
CA LYS A 280 21.34 8.61 2.93
C LYS A 280 21.42 7.26 2.20
N ASN A 281 21.00 6.18 2.85
CA ASN A 281 20.94 4.82 2.31
C ASN A 281 19.48 4.38 2.09
N ALA A 282 18.71 5.23 1.41
CA ALA A 282 17.28 5.01 1.24
C ALA A 282 16.98 3.75 0.43
N VAL A 283 16.15 2.86 0.98
CA VAL A 283 15.54 1.76 0.22
C VAL A 283 14.72 2.37 -0.90
N TRP A 284 14.99 1.96 -2.14
CA TRP A 284 14.45 2.58 -3.36
C TRP A 284 12.94 2.80 -3.28
N ALA A 285 12.17 1.74 -2.98
CA ALA A 285 10.71 1.80 -2.92
C ALA A 285 10.17 2.82 -1.90
N ASN A 286 10.85 2.98 -0.75
CA ASN A 286 10.46 3.89 0.34
C ASN A 286 10.91 5.35 0.14
N SER A 287 11.51 5.64 -1.01
CA SER A 287 11.88 7.01 -1.39
C SER A 287 11.07 7.53 -2.57
N LEU A 288 10.09 6.75 -3.04
CA LEU A 288 9.24 7.09 -4.18
C LEU A 288 8.01 7.88 -3.73
N TRP A 289 7.79 9.00 -4.39
CA TRP A 289 6.68 9.91 -4.19
C TRP A 289 5.98 10.18 -5.52
N PHE A 290 4.73 10.59 -5.46
CA PHE A 290 4.00 11.08 -6.62
C PHE A 290 3.06 12.21 -6.21
N VAL A 291 2.70 13.06 -7.18
CA VAL A 291 1.72 14.13 -6.97
C VAL A 291 0.32 13.56 -7.21
N GLU A 292 -0.58 13.70 -6.24
CA GLU A 292 -1.98 13.24 -6.37
C GLU A 292 -2.89 14.33 -6.96
N THR A 293 -2.81 15.55 -6.42
CA THR A 293 -3.53 16.71 -6.92
C THR A 293 -2.57 17.85 -7.25
N ASN A 294 -2.96 18.65 -8.23
CA ASN A 294 -2.25 19.80 -8.76
C ASN A 294 -3.23 20.88 -9.22
N ILE A 295 -3.01 22.09 -8.72
CA ILE A 295 -3.72 23.31 -9.12
C ILE A 295 -2.66 24.35 -9.45
N HIS A 296 -2.81 25.02 -10.59
CA HIS A 296 -1.88 26.07 -11.00
C HIS A 296 -2.66 27.27 -11.59
N PRO A 297 -2.40 28.50 -11.12
CA PRO A 297 -3.17 29.68 -11.53
C PRO A 297 -2.94 30.11 -12.99
N ALA A 298 -1.75 29.87 -13.55
CA ALA A 298 -1.44 30.23 -14.94
C ALA A 298 -2.00 29.23 -15.98
N LEU A 299 -2.48 28.05 -15.56
CA LEU A 299 -3.01 27.06 -16.49
C LEU A 299 -4.45 27.40 -16.85
N PRO A 300 -4.81 27.42 -18.15
CA PRO A 300 -6.19 27.66 -18.57
C PRO A 300 -7.08 26.48 -18.16
N GLU A 301 -8.38 26.72 -18.00
CA GLU A 301 -9.35 25.67 -17.66
C GLU A 301 -9.41 24.53 -18.70
N THR A 302 -9.02 24.82 -19.94
CA THR A 302 -8.92 23.88 -21.07
C THR A 302 -7.66 23.02 -21.05
N ALA A 303 -6.72 23.25 -20.13
CA ALA A 303 -5.53 22.43 -20.00
C ALA A 303 -5.88 20.99 -19.67
N GLU A 304 -5.01 20.06 -20.05
CA GLU A 304 -5.21 18.63 -19.84
C GLU A 304 -5.38 18.32 -18.35
N LYS A 305 -6.49 17.65 -18.00
CA LYS A 305 -6.75 17.16 -16.65
C LYS A 305 -6.70 15.64 -16.62
N VAL A 306 -6.25 15.09 -15.50
CA VAL A 306 -6.09 13.67 -15.26
C VAL A 306 -6.78 13.26 -13.96
N ASN A 307 -7.10 11.97 -13.88
CA ASN A 307 -7.62 11.33 -12.69
C ASN A 307 -7.08 9.89 -12.59
N TYR A 308 -7.36 9.21 -11.48
CA TYR A 308 -7.05 7.81 -11.30
C TYR A 308 -7.73 6.96 -12.36
N ARG A 309 -7.00 5.97 -12.88
CA ARG A 309 -7.56 5.01 -13.83
C ARG A 309 -8.20 3.89 -13.04
N LYS A 310 -9.51 3.69 -13.25
CA LYS A 310 -10.23 2.60 -12.60
C LYS A 310 -9.60 1.25 -12.98
N PRO A 311 -9.11 0.47 -12.00
CA PRO A 311 -8.48 -0.80 -12.27
C PRO A 311 -9.49 -1.81 -12.83
N SER A 312 -8.99 -2.71 -13.68
CA SER A 312 -9.75 -3.85 -14.17
C SER A 312 -10.08 -4.82 -13.03
N PHE A 313 -11.03 -5.72 -13.25
CA PHE A 313 -11.32 -6.79 -12.29
C PHE A 313 -10.05 -7.58 -11.91
N MET A 314 -9.22 -7.96 -12.89
CA MET A 314 -8.02 -8.76 -12.64
C MET A 314 -7.01 -8.02 -11.78
N THR A 315 -6.82 -6.73 -12.04
CA THR A 315 -5.94 -5.86 -11.22
C THR A 315 -6.45 -5.83 -9.77
N LYS A 316 -7.74 -5.56 -9.58
CA LYS A 316 -8.39 -5.55 -8.25
C LYS A 316 -8.28 -6.89 -7.55
N PHE A 317 -8.52 -7.98 -8.28
CA PHE A 317 -8.46 -9.33 -7.75
C PHE A 317 -7.05 -9.66 -7.25
N ILE A 318 -6.01 -9.48 -8.08
CA ILE A 318 -4.62 -9.77 -7.70
C ILE A 318 -4.17 -8.91 -6.53
N GLU A 319 -4.50 -7.62 -6.55
CA GLU A 319 -4.18 -6.70 -5.46
C GLU A 319 -4.80 -7.17 -4.14
N LEU A 320 -6.10 -7.50 -4.15
CA LEU A 320 -6.76 -8.01 -2.95
C LEU A 320 -6.16 -9.35 -2.48
N GLN A 321 -5.82 -10.28 -3.37
CA GLN A 321 -5.16 -11.54 -2.97
C GLN A 321 -3.81 -11.27 -2.28
N ARG A 322 -3.02 -10.30 -2.76
CA ARG A 322 -1.76 -9.90 -2.11
C ARG A 322 -1.99 -9.30 -0.73
N VAL A 323 -3.00 -8.44 -0.60
CA VAL A 323 -3.40 -7.87 0.71
C VAL A 323 -3.84 -8.98 1.65
N MET A 324 -4.73 -9.89 1.22
CA MET A 324 -5.14 -11.05 2.02
C MET A 324 -3.95 -11.89 2.49
N TRP A 325 -2.97 -12.14 1.61
CA TRP A 325 -1.79 -12.92 1.95
C TRP A 325 -0.90 -12.22 2.99
N THR A 326 -0.58 -10.96 2.75
CA THR A 326 0.29 -10.17 3.62
C THR A 326 -0.35 -9.92 4.99
N THR A 327 -1.66 -9.63 5.03
CA THR A 327 -2.41 -9.51 6.28
C THR A 327 -2.44 -10.83 7.04
N ASN A 328 -2.71 -11.95 6.37
CA ASN A 328 -2.72 -13.26 7.02
C ASN A 328 -1.33 -13.66 7.56
N ALA A 329 -0.25 -13.31 6.87
CA ALA A 329 1.12 -13.50 7.36
C ALA A 329 1.47 -12.60 8.55
N GLY A 330 0.83 -11.44 8.68
CA GLY A 330 1.01 -10.49 9.78
C GLY A 330 0.26 -10.85 11.06
N LEU A 331 -0.70 -11.79 11.04
CA LEU A 331 -1.48 -12.22 12.20
C LEU A 331 -0.64 -13.09 13.15
N THR A 332 0.26 -12.45 13.91
CA THR A 332 1.20 -13.10 14.83
C THR A 332 0.86 -12.93 16.30
N ASP A 333 -0.19 -12.15 16.60
CA ASP A 333 -0.62 -11.86 17.96
C ASP A 333 -1.04 -13.13 18.72
N ARG A 334 -0.72 -13.15 20.01
CA ARG A 334 -1.04 -14.25 20.91
C ARG A 334 -2.36 -13.97 21.61
N HIS A 335 -3.14 -15.02 21.81
CA HIS A 335 -4.37 -14.98 22.58
C HIS A 335 -4.33 -16.02 23.69
N ALA A 336 -4.98 -15.75 24.84
CA ALA A 336 -4.95 -16.66 25.99
C ALA A 336 -5.51 -18.07 25.69
N TYR A 337 -6.29 -18.20 24.62
CA TYR A 337 -6.87 -19.46 24.12
C TYR A 337 -6.25 -19.91 22.79
N ASP A 338 -5.08 -19.39 22.42
CA ASP A 338 -4.32 -19.95 21.30
C ASP A 338 -3.91 -21.41 21.62
N SER A 339 -3.75 -22.22 20.58
CA SER A 339 -3.36 -23.62 20.71
C SER A 339 -2.35 -24.00 19.65
N ARG A 340 -1.55 -25.03 19.93
CA ARG A 340 -0.52 -25.51 19.00
C ARG A 340 -1.03 -26.70 18.19
N PRO A 341 -0.67 -26.85 16.91
CA PRO A 341 -1.09 -28.00 16.10
C PRO A 341 -0.80 -29.37 16.73
N SER A 342 0.32 -29.49 17.46
CA SER A 342 0.70 -30.74 18.15
C SER A 342 -0.17 -31.09 19.36
N SER A 343 -0.98 -30.16 19.87
CA SER A 343 -1.94 -30.46 20.94
C SER A 343 -3.31 -30.86 20.40
N TRP A 344 -3.60 -30.60 19.11
CA TRP A 344 -4.93 -30.87 18.55
C TRP A 344 -5.31 -32.35 18.58
N PRO A 345 -4.47 -33.33 18.18
CA PRO A 345 -4.86 -34.75 18.22
C PRO A 345 -5.13 -35.26 19.64
N ARG A 346 -4.49 -34.66 20.65
CA ARG A 346 -4.67 -35.04 22.06
C ARG A 346 -5.87 -34.38 22.73
N LEU A 347 -6.50 -33.39 22.09
CA LEU A 347 -7.58 -32.59 22.66
C LEU A 347 -7.22 -31.99 24.03
N SER A 348 -5.97 -31.53 24.20
CA SER A 348 -5.45 -31.11 25.51
C SER A 348 -6.13 -29.85 26.07
N ARG A 349 -6.64 -28.98 25.21
CA ARG A 349 -7.33 -27.73 25.58
C ARG A 349 -8.28 -27.32 24.45
N GLY A 350 -9.47 -26.84 24.81
CA GLY A 350 -10.43 -26.25 23.90
C GLY A 350 -10.35 -24.72 23.82
N ILE A 351 -11.31 -24.11 23.12
CA ILE A 351 -11.38 -22.67 22.90
C ILE A 351 -12.65 -22.14 23.57
N ASN A 352 -12.51 -21.11 24.40
CA ASN A 352 -13.67 -20.44 24.98
C ASN A 352 -14.21 -19.38 24.00
N PHE A 353 -15.50 -19.42 23.72
CA PHE A 353 -16.15 -18.49 22.80
C PHE A 353 -16.89 -17.37 23.54
N TRP A 354 -17.53 -17.69 24.67
CA TRP A 354 -18.42 -16.75 25.33
C TRP A 354 -18.69 -17.17 26.77
N VAL A 355 -18.73 -16.19 27.67
CA VAL A 355 -19.14 -16.36 29.07
C VAL A 355 -19.99 -15.18 29.48
N LYS A 356 -21.20 -15.42 30.01
CA LYS A 356 -22.06 -14.41 30.63
C LYS A 356 -23.10 -15.08 31.51
N ASP A 357 -23.55 -14.41 32.56
CA ASP A 357 -24.69 -14.86 33.40
C ASP A 357 -24.56 -16.32 33.88
N HIS A 358 -23.36 -16.70 34.33
CA HIS A 358 -23.00 -18.07 34.74
C HIS A 358 -23.20 -19.15 33.65
N ARG A 359 -23.28 -18.76 32.38
CA ARG A 359 -23.32 -19.63 31.21
C ARG A 359 -22.05 -19.45 30.39
N GLN A 360 -21.59 -20.53 29.76
CA GLN A 360 -20.41 -20.52 28.91
C GLN A 360 -20.62 -21.35 27.65
N ILE A 361 -20.06 -20.89 26.53
CA ILE A 361 -19.95 -21.63 25.28
C ILE A 361 -18.48 -21.96 25.09
N TYR A 362 -18.15 -23.25 25.20
CA TYR A 362 -16.80 -23.76 25.09
C TYR A 362 -16.72 -24.77 23.95
N LEU A 363 -15.80 -24.54 23.01
CA LEU A 363 -15.55 -25.45 21.91
C LEU A 363 -14.55 -26.52 22.37
N ILE A 364 -15.05 -27.73 22.49
CA ILE A 364 -14.26 -28.94 22.70
C ILE A 364 -14.86 -30.09 21.88
N GLY A 365 -14.01 -30.85 21.21
CA GLY A 365 -14.44 -32.03 20.48
C GLY A 365 -14.98 -33.11 21.41
N ASN A 366 -15.79 -34.04 20.88
CA ASN A 366 -16.17 -35.24 21.63
C ASN A 366 -14.90 -36.10 21.85
N PRO A 367 -14.42 -36.31 23.08
CA PRO A 367 -13.13 -36.95 23.33
C PRO A 367 -13.06 -38.39 22.80
N VAL A 368 -14.17 -39.13 22.89
CA VAL A 368 -14.25 -40.53 22.43
C VAL A 368 -14.03 -40.58 20.91
N VAL A 369 -14.79 -39.78 20.15
CA VAL A 369 -14.66 -39.72 18.69
C VAL A 369 -13.28 -39.21 18.28
N TRP A 370 -12.76 -38.20 18.99
CA TRP A 370 -11.50 -37.54 18.66
C TRP A 370 -10.28 -38.44 18.86
N TRP A 371 -10.20 -39.10 20.02
CA TRP A 371 -9.09 -40.00 20.34
C TRP A 371 -9.15 -41.27 19.51
N LEU A 372 -10.33 -41.85 19.28
CA LEU A 372 -10.48 -43.00 18.37
C LEU A 372 -10.08 -42.65 16.94
N SER A 373 -10.46 -41.46 16.45
CA SER A 373 -10.05 -41.00 15.11
C SER A 373 -8.53 -40.81 15.02
N THR A 374 -7.92 -40.23 16.05
CA THR A 374 -6.46 -40.07 16.14
C THR A 374 -5.75 -41.42 16.19
N ALA A 375 -6.25 -42.35 17.00
CA ALA A 375 -5.72 -43.71 17.09
C ALA A 375 -5.86 -44.48 15.78
N ALA A 376 -6.97 -44.31 15.05
CA ALA A 376 -7.18 -44.92 13.74
C ALA A 376 -6.18 -44.41 12.69
N VAL A 377 -5.89 -43.10 12.69
CA VAL A 377 -4.86 -42.51 11.80
C VAL A 377 -3.49 -43.07 12.12
N LEU A 378 -3.10 -43.08 13.41
CA LEU A 378 -1.80 -43.65 13.82
C LEU A 378 -1.72 -45.14 13.50
N GLY A 379 -2.75 -45.92 13.80
CA GLY A 379 -2.83 -47.34 13.49
C GLY A 379 -2.69 -47.63 12.00
N TYR A 380 -3.30 -46.80 11.14
CA TYR A 380 -3.14 -46.93 9.68
C TYR A 380 -1.68 -46.76 9.23
N PHE A 381 -0.92 -45.86 9.86
CA PHE A 381 0.50 -45.67 9.56
C PHE A 381 1.40 -46.80 10.08
N PHE A 382 0.98 -47.55 11.10
CA PHE A 382 1.77 -48.66 11.66
C PHE A 382 1.44 -50.03 11.05
N VAL A 383 0.25 -50.18 10.47
CA VAL A 383 -0.21 -51.44 9.84
C VAL A 383 0.19 -51.53 8.36
N ARG A 384 0.60 -50.41 7.76
CA ARG A 384 1.24 -50.34 6.43
C ARG A 384 2.71 -50.08 6.56
#